data_AF-A0A0F3M930-F1
#
_entry.id   AF-A0A0F3M930-F1
#
_cell.length_a   1.000
_cell.length_b   1.000
_cell.length_c   1.000
_cell.angle_alpha   90.00
_cell.angle_beta   90.00
_cell.angle_gamma   90.00
#
_symmetry.space_group_name_H-M   'P 1'
#
loop_
_entity.id
_entity.type
_entity.pdbx_description
1 polymer ?
#
loop_
_entity_poly.entity_id
_entity_poly.type
_entity_poly.pdbx_seq_one_letter_code
_entity_poly.pdbx_strand_id
1 'polypeptide(L)'
;MIDVHTTEFNFFEVSPPCLVKDHAMYNVGQLPKFADASFETTTGYRLIPTAEVPLTNIFANTTLLEEKLPIRLVAFTPCFRSEVGSAGKDVKGMLRMHQFGKVELFTIATPEESNREFEYLTAAAEKILEKLGLPYRVVLLCSGDIGFAAHKTYDLEVWLPAQNCYREISSCSHFSSFQARRSLSKYRELCSKKVNFLHTINGSGLAVGRTIIAILENYQNSDGSVTIPEKLRNYMGGQKLITPLTETVF
;
A
#
# COMPACT_ATOMS: atom_id res chain seq x y z
N MET A 1 -6.81 1.86 10.61
CA MET A 1 -6.45 2.25 9.22
C MET A 1 -7.66 2.05 8.32
N ILE A 2 -8.14 0.81 8.14
CA ILE A 2 -9.37 0.50 7.39
C ILE A 2 -10.52 1.44 7.76
N ASP A 3 -10.87 1.54 9.04
CA ASP A 3 -11.97 2.40 9.52
C ASP A 3 -11.82 3.86 9.06
N VAL A 4 -10.60 4.42 9.09
CA VAL A 4 -10.36 5.80 8.63
C VAL A 4 -10.60 5.89 7.13
N HIS A 5 -10.08 4.95 6.35
CA HIS A 5 -10.21 4.96 4.89
C HIS A 5 -11.65 4.75 4.43
N THR A 6 -12.41 3.89 5.12
CA THR A 6 -13.80 3.61 4.79
C THR A 6 -14.74 4.72 5.24
N THR A 7 -14.56 5.27 6.46
CA THR A 7 -15.49 6.25 7.03
C THR A 7 -15.16 7.71 6.72
N GLU A 8 -13.89 8.08 6.55
CA GLU A 8 -13.47 9.46 6.30
C GLU A 8 -13.11 9.70 4.82
N PHE A 9 -12.64 8.67 4.11
CA PHE A 9 -12.21 8.77 2.70
C PHE A 9 -13.08 8.01 1.69
N ASN A 10 -14.16 7.39 2.15
CA ASN A 10 -15.13 6.67 1.32
C ASN A 10 -14.51 5.59 0.41
N PHE A 11 -13.47 4.90 0.89
CA PHE A 11 -12.98 3.70 0.24
C PHE A 11 -13.91 2.52 0.54
N PHE A 12 -14.15 1.67 -0.46
CA PHE A 12 -14.90 0.43 -0.26
C PHE A 12 -13.95 -0.69 0.16
N GLU A 13 -14.24 -1.34 1.28
CA GLU A 13 -13.41 -2.43 1.80
C GLU A 13 -13.58 -3.72 0.99
N VAL A 14 -12.45 -4.34 0.65
CA VAL A 14 -12.40 -5.61 -0.09
C VAL A 14 -11.43 -6.57 0.60
N SER A 15 -11.78 -7.85 0.63
CA SER A 15 -10.90 -8.94 1.05
C SER A 15 -10.48 -9.77 -0.18
N PRO A 16 -9.37 -9.41 -0.88
CA PRO A 16 -8.95 -10.10 -2.08
C PRO A 16 -8.17 -11.41 -1.80
N PRO A 17 -8.03 -12.30 -2.80
CA PRO A 17 -7.21 -13.51 -2.65
C PRO A 17 -5.71 -13.18 -2.53
N CYS A 18 -4.99 -13.97 -1.72
CA CYS A 18 -3.53 -13.87 -1.58
C CYS A 18 -2.75 -14.68 -2.62
N LEU A 19 -3.43 -15.55 -3.37
CA LEU A 19 -2.88 -16.35 -4.46
C LEU A 19 -3.52 -15.90 -5.77
N VAL A 20 -2.68 -15.59 -6.75
CA VAL A 20 -3.12 -15.13 -8.07
C VAL A 20 -2.43 -15.94 -9.17
N LYS A 21 -3.03 -15.93 -10.36
CA LYS A 21 -2.40 -16.50 -11.57
C LYS A 21 -1.43 -15.49 -12.18
N ASP A 22 -0.50 -15.96 -13.01
CA ASP A 22 0.52 -15.12 -13.65
C ASP A 22 -0.04 -13.93 -14.43
N HIS A 23 -1.19 -14.08 -15.10
CA HIS A 23 -1.80 -12.96 -15.83
C HIS A 23 -2.08 -11.76 -14.93
N ALA A 24 -2.46 -11.99 -13.67
CA ALA A 24 -2.70 -10.91 -12.71
C ALA A 24 -1.40 -10.16 -12.40
N MET A 25 -0.31 -10.89 -12.17
CA MET A 25 1.03 -10.33 -11.95
C MET A 25 1.58 -9.63 -13.20
N TYR A 26 1.25 -10.12 -14.40
CA TYR A 26 1.61 -9.48 -15.66
C TYR A 26 0.91 -8.13 -15.82
N ASN A 27 -0.37 -8.05 -15.45
CA ASN A 27 -1.19 -6.86 -15.63
C ASN A 27 -0.68 -5.65 -14.84
N VAL A 28 -0.17 -5.88 -13.63
CA VAL A 28 0.39 -4.84 -12.76
C VAL A 28 1.89 -4.58 -12.97
N GLY A 29 2.55 -5.38 -13.82
CA GLY A 29 3.93 -5.14 -14.25
C GLY A 29 5.01 -5.91 -13.46
N GLN A 30 4.62 -6.81 -12.56
CA GLN A 30 5.53 -7.70 -11.84
C GLN A 30 6.13 -8.73 -12.79
N LEU A 31 5.34 -9.28 -13.71
CA LEU A 31 5.85 -10.18 -14.75
C LEU A 31 6.05 -9.46 -16.10
N PRO A 32 7.09 -9.84 -16.89
CA PRO A 32 8.07 -10.88 -16.60
C PRO A 32 9.29 -10.39 -15.79
N LYS A 33 9.52 -9.08 -15.69
CA LYS A 33 10.78 -8.48 -15.23
C LYS A 33 11.15 -8.83 -13.78
N PHE A 34 10.17 -8.99 -12.90
CA PHE A 34 10.36 -9.19 -11.46
C PHE A 34 9.87 -10.57 -11.00
N ALA A 35 9.95 -11.59 -11.86
CA ALA A 35 9.54 -12.95 -11.51
C ALA A 35 10.24 -13.46 -10.23
N ASP A 36 11.54 -13.21 -10.11
CA ASP A 36 12.38 -13.62 -8.98
C ASP A 36 12.03 -12.88 -7.67
N ALA A 37 11.31 -11.75 -7.75
CA ALA A 37 10.89 -10.96 -6.59
C ALA A 37 9.62 -11.53 -5.90
N SER A 38 9.01 -12.57 -6.46
CA SER A 38 7.75 -13.14 -5.98
C SER A 38 7.84 -14.64 -5.74
N PHE A 39 7.07 -15.13 -4.77
CA PHE A 39 7.00 -16.55 -4.48
C PHE A 39 5.99 -17.24 -5.39
N GLU A 40 6.44 -18.29 -6.07
CA GLU A 40 5.60 -19.18 -6.87
C GLU A 40 5.37 -20.49 -6.12
N THR A 41 4.12 -20.95 -6.13
CA THR A 41 3.70 -22.23 -5.55
C THR A 41 3.91 -23.37 -6.54
N THR A 42 3.96 -24.60 -6.04
CA THR A 42 4.10 -25.80 -6.88
C THR A 42 2.89 -26.06 -7.81
N THR A 43 1.78 -25.34 -7.62
CA THR A 43 0.55 -25.48 -8.41
C THR A 43 0.34 -24.33 -9.41
N GLY A 44 1.36 -23.52 -9.67
CA GLY A 44 1.33 -22.46 -10.69
C GLY A 44 0.57 -21.19 -10.27
N TYR A 45 0.36 -20.99 -8.97
CA TYR A 45 -0.10 -19.71 -8.40
C TYR A 45 1.08 -18.94 -7.82
N ARG A 46 0.96 -17.61 -7.76
CA ARG A 46 1.91 -16.71 -7.11
C ARG A 46 1.29 -16.07 -5.88
N LEU A 47 2.08 -15.95 -4.82
CA LEU A 47 1.71 -15.15 -3.65
C LEU A 47 1.83 -13.66 -3.99
N ILE A 48 0.85 -12.87 -3.55
CA ILE A 48 0.81 -11.45 -3.87
C ILE A 48 1.89 -10.65 -3.11
N PRO A 49 2.67 -9.79 -3.79
CA PRO A 49 3.60 -8.88 -3.12
C PRO A 49 2.91 -7.63 -2.54
N THR A 50 1.63 -7.44 -2.88
CA THR A 50 0.76 -6.33 -2.47
C THR A 50 -0.68 -6.62 -2.90
N ALA A 51 -1.67 -6.10 -2.16
CA ALA A 51 -3.08 -6.16 -2.54
C ALA A 51 -3.39 -5.38 -3.84
N GLU A 52 -2.53 -4.47 -4.28
CA GLU A 52 -2.62 -3.84 -5.61
C GLU A 52 -2.84 -4.89 -6.71
N VAL A 53 -2.13 -6.03 -6.65
CA VAL A 53 -2.21 -7.05 -7.70
C VAL A 53 -3.64 -7.54 -7.89
N PRO A 54 -4.32 -8.11 -6.89
CA PRO A 54 -5.71 -8.53 -7.07
C PRO A 54 -6.67 -7.35 -7.22
N LEU A 55 -6.46 -6.19 -6.56
CA LEU A 55 -7.37 -5.05 -6.65
C LEU A 55 -7.44 -4.46 -8.07
N THR A 56 -6.30 -4.29 -8.75
CA THR A 56 -6.27 -3.89 -10.16
C THR A 56 -7.00 -4.91 -11.04
N ASN A 57 -6.85 -6.20 -10.74
CA ASN A 57 -7.40 -7.28 -11.55
C ASN A 57 -8.89 -7.56 -11.33
N ILE A 58 -9.53 -6.96 -10.33
CA ILE A 58 -11.01 -6.94 -10.22
C ILE A 58 -11.64 -6.36 -11.49
N PHE A 59 -10.96 -5.39 -12.12
CA PHE A 59 -11.44 -4.68 -13.30
C PHE A 59 -10.89 -5.22 -14.63
N ALA A 60 -10.11 -6.30 -14.60
CA ALA A 60 -9.50 -6.86 -15.81
C ALA A 60 -10.57 -7.32 -16.82
N ASN A 61 -10.36 -6.99 -18.09
CA ASN A 61 -11.25 -7.26 -19.21
C ASN A 61 -12.66 -6.67 -19.06
N THR A 62 -12.80 -5.56 -18.33
CA THR A 62 -14.08 -4.87 -18.14
C THR A 62 -14.15 -3.54 -18.90
N THR A 63 -15.36 -3.10 -19.22
CA THR A 63 -15.64 -1.73 -19.68
C THR A 63 -16.65 -1.11 -18.73
N LEU A 64 -16.19 -0.20 -17.87
CA LEU A 64 -17.02 0.50 -16.90
C LEU A 64 -17.80 1.64 -17.55
N LEU A 65 -18.88 2.08 -16.90
CA LEU A 65 -19.57 3.32 -17.25
C LEU A 65 -18.88 4.48 -16.53
N GLU A 66 -18.66 5.60 -17.22
CA GLU A 66 -17.99 6.78 -16.65
C GLU A 66 -18.66 7.30 -15.37
N GLU A 67 -19.99 7.24 -15.28
CA GLU A 67 -20.76 7.63 -14.08
C GLU A 67 -20.44 6.82 -12.80
N LYS A 68 -19.76 5.67 -12.93
CA LYS A 68 -19.35 4.84 -11.78
C LYS A 68 -17.95 5.18 -11.29
N LEU A 69 -17.25 6.10 -11.94
CA LEU A 69 -15.89 6.49 -11.62
C LEU A 69 -15.88 7.80 -10.79
N PRO A 70 -14.87 8.01 -9.93
CA PRO A 70 -13.80 7.07 -9.60
C PRO A 70 -14.28 5.95 -8.65
N ILE A 71 -13.66 4.77 -8.74
CA ILE A 71 -13.89 3.68 -7.77
C ILE A 71 -12.67 3.60 -6.85
N ARG A 72 -12.91 3.64 -5.54
CA ARG A 72 -11.88 3.60 -4.49
C ARG A 72 -12.03 2.33 -3.65
N LEU A 73 -10.98 1.53 -3.57
CA LEU A 73 -10.95 0.27 -2.82
C LEU A 73 -9.86 0.27 -1.76
N VAL A 74 -10.14 -0.30 -0.59
CA VAL A 74 -9.16 -0.53 0.47
C VAL A 74 -9.12 -2.00 0.83
N ALA A 75 -7.93 -2.55 1.07
CA ALA A 75 -7.77 -3.95 1.49
C ALA A 75 -6.63 -4.11 2.48
N PHE A 76 -6.83 -4.93 3.52
CA PHE A 76 -5.73 -5.45 4.32
C PHE A 76 -5.33 -6.85 3.83
N THR A 77 -4.06 -7.06 3.50
CA THR A 77 -3.55 -8.40 3.17
C THR A 77 -2.16 -8.66 3.77
N PRO A 78 -1.81 -9.93 4.03
CA PRO A 78 -0.41 -10.31 4.05
C PRO A 78 0.20 -10.10 2.65
N CYS A 79 1.44 -9.63 2.62
CA CYS A 79 2.21 -9.35 1.41
C CYS A 79 3.49 -10.18 1.44
N PHE A 80 3.87 -10.77 0.30
CA PHE A 80 4.98 -11.72 0.20
C PHE A 80 6.02 -11.27 -0.81
N ARG A 81 7.28 -11.08 -0.38
CA ARG A 81 8.39 -10.67 -1.24
C ARG A 81 9.61 -11.52 -0.98
N SER A 82 10.27 -11.99 -2.03
CA SER A 82 11.49 -12.82 -1.88
C SER A 82 12.71 -11.99 -1.43
N GLU A 83 12.63 -10.66 -1.51
CA GLU A 83 13.68 -9.71 -1.11
C GLU A 83 15.05 -9.96 -1.78
N VAL A 84 15.03 -10.59 -2.96
CA VAL A 84 16.21 -10.86 -3.80
C VAL A 84 16.96 -9.55 -4.10
N GLY A 85 18.28 -9.56 -3.90
CA GLY A 85 19.14 -8.39 -4.07
C GLY A 85 19.37 -7.56 -2.80
N SER A 86 18.74 -7.90 -1.67
CA SER A 86 18.85 -7.15 -0.40
C SER A 86 19.89 -7.73 0.59
N ALA A 87 20.83 -8.54 0.12
CA ALA A 87 21.76 -9.28 0.98
C ALA A 87 22.48 -8.36 2.00
N GLY A 88 22.15 -8.53 3.29
CA GLY A 88 22.75 -7.81 4.41
C GLY A 88 22.15 -6.45 4.78
N LYS A 89 21.22 -5.90 3.98
CA LYS A 89 20.62 -4.57 4.25
C LYS A 89 19.28 -4.71 4.99
N ASP A 90 19.16 -4.04 6.14
CA ASP A 90 17.93 -4.00 6.96
C ASP A 90 17.40 -5.38 7.41
N VAL A 91 18.29 -6.37 7.50
CA VAL A 91 17.94 -7.76 7.86
C VAL A 91 17.61 -7.97 9.34
N LYS A 92 17.97 -7.01 10.21
CA LYS A 92 17.68 -7.05 11.65
C LYS A 92 16.38 -6.31 11.95
N GLY A 93 15.46 -6.97 12.65
CA GLY A 93 14.16 -6.39 13.03
C GLY A 93 13.07 -6.67 11.98
N MET A 94 12.08 -5.78 11.87
CA MET A 94 10.89 -5.99 11.04
C MET A 94 10.81 -5.07 9.81
N LEU A 95 11.86 -4.30 9.51
CA LEU A 95 11.81 -3.28 8.45
C LEU A 95 11.73 -3.91 7.05
N ARG A 96 12.40 -5.05 6.87
CA ARG A 96 12.42 -5.85 5.65
C ARG A 96 12.17 -7.32 6.00
N MET A 97 11.02 -7.83 5.59
CA MET A 97 10.56 -9.19 5.90
C MET A 97 10.01 -9.84 4.63
N HIS A 98 10.12 -11.17 4.55
CA HIS A 98 9.48 -11.92 3.45
C HIS A 98 7.96 -11.88 3.48
N GLN A 99 7.39 -11.72 4.68
CA GLN A 99 5.96 -11.54 4.89
C GLN A 99 5.73 -10.32 5.79
N PHE A 100 4.80 -9.45 5.39
CA PHE A 100 4.36 -8.31 6.19
C PHE A 100 2.89 -7.96 5.91
N GLY A 101 2.20 -7.38 6.89
CA GLY A 101 0.83 -6.87 6.69
C GLY A 101 0.84 -5.47 6.09
N LYS A 102 -0.08 -5.21 5.15
CA LYS A 102 -0.27 -3.88 4.55
C LYS A 102 -1.74 -3.60 4.34
N VAL A 103 -2.15 -2.36 4.66
CA VAL A 103 -3.41 -1.80 4.18
C VAL A 103 -3.11 -1.07 2.88
N GLU A 104 -3.71 -1.52 1.79
CA GLU A 104 -3.54 -0.94 0.46
C GLU A 104 -4.75 -0.08 0.10
N LEU A 105 -4.47 1.09 -0.46
CA LEU A 105 -5.44 1.95 -1.12
C LEU A 105 -5.30 1.77 -2.64
N PHE A 106 -6.42 1.67 -3.33
CA PHE A 106 -6.47 1.57 -4.78
C PHE A 106 -7.55 2.50 -5.31
N THR A 107 -7.29 3.14 -6.44
CA THR A 107 -8.28 3.93 -7.18
C THR A 107 -8.17 3.65 -8.67
N ILE A 108 -9.32 3.48 -9.31
CA ILE A 108 -9.44 3.45 -10.76
C ILE A 108 -10.35 4.61 -11.19
N ALA A 109 -9.85 5.42 -12.13
CA ALA A 109 -10.45 6.69 -12.50
C ALA A 109 -10.31 6.96 -14.00
N THR A 110 -11.03 7.98 -14.50
CA THR A 110 -10.79 8.52 -15.82
C THR A 110 -9.43 9.25 -15.88
N PRO A 111 -8.81 9.39 -17.06
CA PRO A 111 -7.59 10.19 -17.22
C PRO A 111 -7.70 11.62 -16.70
N GLU A 112 -8.88 12.23 -16.82
CA GLU A 112 -9.14 13.61 -16.43
C GLU A 112 -9.12 13.78 -14.90
N GLU A 113 -9.62 12.79 -14.15
CA GLU A 113 -9.70 12.84 -12.70
C GLU A 113 -8.48 12.24 -11.99
N SER A 114 -7.65 11.47 -12.70
CA SER A 114 -6.64 10.62 -12.07
C SER A 114 -5.59 11.38 -11.25
N ASN A 115 -5.24 12.61 -11.65
CA ASN A 115 -4.34 13.45 -10.87
C ASN A 115 -4.98 13.91 -9.55
N ARG A 116 -6.27 14.27 -9.57
CA ARG A 116 -7.02 14.64 -8.35
C ARG A 116 -7.12 13.45 -7.40
N GLU A 117 -7.37 12.26 -7.94
CA GLU A 117 -7.44 11.02 -7.16
C GLU A 117 -6.08 10.60 -6.60
N PHE A 118 -4.98 10.90 -7.31
CA PHE A 118 -3.63 10.65 -6.79
C PHE A 118 -3.29 11.48 -5.55
N GLU A 119 -3.58 12.77 -5.58
CA GLU A 119 -3.39 13.64 -4.41
C GLU A 119 -4.37 13.24 -3.28
N TYR A 120 -5.61 12.88 -3.60
CA TYR A 120 -6.60 12.40 -2.62
C TYR A 120 -6.15 11.11 -1.90
N LEU A 121 -5.64 10.13 -2.66
CA LEU A 121 -5.14 8.87 -2.12
C LEU A 121 -3.90 9.10 -1.25
N THR A 122 -3.00 9.98 -1.67
CA THR A 122 -1.79 10.33 -0.90
C THR A 122 -2.18 10.98 0.43
N ALA A 123 -3.11 11.94 0.41
CA ALA A 123 -3.64 12.57 1.61
C ALA A 123 -4.32 11.57 2.57
N ALA A 124 -4.97 10.53 2.03
CA ALA A 124 -5.54 9.45 2.85
C ALA A 124 -4.46 8.66 3.60
N ALA A 125 -3.34 8.37 2.95
CA ALA A 125 -2.20 7.72 3.60
C ALA A 125 -1.55 8.63 4.66
N GLU A 126 -1.34 9.92 4.35
CA GLU A 126 -0.81 10.93 5.29
C GLU A 126 -1.68 11.06 6.55
N LYS A 127 -3.01 11.05 6.38
CA LYS A 127 -3.96 11.18 7.51
C LYS A 127 -3.75 10.13 8.59
N ILE A 128 -3.29 8.93 8.22
CA ILE A 128 -2.95 7.88 9.19
C ILE A 128 -1.76 8.30 10.05
N LEU A 129 -0.69 8.84 9.44
CA LEU A 129 0.49 9.32 10.14
C LEU A 129 0.15 10.50 11.07
N GLU A 130 -0.65 11.45 10.59
CA GLU A 130 -1.15 12.58 11.39
C GLU A 130 -1.96 12.12 12.61
N LYS A 131 -2.91 11.20 12.42
CA LYS A 131 -3.73 10.65 13.53
C LYS A 131 -2.89 9.86 14.54
N LEU A 132 -1.80 9.24 14.09
CA LEU A 132 -0.84 8.55 14.94
C LEU A 132 0.22 9.48 15.53
N GLY A 133 0.22 10.78 15.20
CA GLY A 133 1.21 11.73 15.68
C GLY A 133 2.65 11.37 15.30
N LEU A 134 2.84 10.70 14.16
CA LEU A 134 4.16 10.26 13.70
C LEU A 134 4.77 11.34 12.78
N PRO A 135 5.97 11.89 13.10
CA PRO A 135 6.64 12.83 12.21
C PRO A 135 7.01 12.16 10.90
N TYR A 136 6.71 12.83 9.78
CA TYR A 136 6.98 12.29 8.45
C TYR A 136 7.31 13.40 7.46
N ARG A 137 7.81 13.01 6.29
CA ARG A 137 7.98 13.86 5.12
C ARG A 137 7.40 13.19 3.87
N VAL A 138 7.02 14.00 2.90
CA VAL A 138 6.59 13.54 1.57
C VAL A 138 7.71 13.81 0.58
N VAL A 139 8.10 12.80 -0.19
CA VAL A 139 9.17 12.88 -1.20
C VAL A 139 8.60 12.55 -2.57
N LEU A 140 8.69 13.49 -3.51
CA LEU A 140 8.47 13.19 -4.93
C LEU A 140 9.70 12.45 -5.47
N LEU A 141 9.51 11.22 -5.92
CA LEU A 141 10.61 10.43 -6.47
C LEU A 141 11.09 11.00 -7.80
N CYS A 142 12.40 10.97 -8.01
CA CYS A 142 13.00 11.33 -9.29
C CYS A 142 12.84 10.19 -10.30
N SER A 143 13.02 10.47 -11.58
CA SER A 143 12.83 9.47 -12.66
C SER A 143 13.73 8.23 -12.54
N GLY A 144 14.85 8.32 -11.83
CA GLY A 144 15.76 7.20 -11.60
C GLY A 144 15.29 6.23 -10.50
N ASP A 145 14.34 6.65 -9.66
CA ASP A 145 13.92 5.91 -8.46
C ASP A 145 12.44 5.51 -8.49
N ILE A 146 11.67 5.98 -9.48
CA ILE A 146 10.29 5.51 -9.69
C ILE A 146 10.25 4.04 -10.11
N GLY A 147 9.22 3.33 -9.64
CA GLY A 147 8.97 1.95 -10.03
C GLY A 147 8.67 1.79 -11.53
N PHE A 148 9.00 0.62 -12.09
CA PHE A 148 8.89 0.35 -13.53
C PHE A 148 7.55 0.71 -14.18
N ALA A 149 6.45 0.51 -13.48
CA ALA A 149 5.10 0.76 -14.01
C ALA A 149 4.58 2.18 -13.68
N ALA A 150 5.23 2.91 -12.79
CA ALA A 150 4.75 4.18 -12.28
C ALA A 150 5.03 5.34 -13.25
N HIS A 151 4.08 6.25 -13.35
CA HIS A 151 4.22 7.53 -14.04
C HIS A 151 4.70 8.64 -13.08
N LYS A 152 4.24 8.61 -11.83
CA LYS A 152 4.59 9.55 -10.76
C LYS A 152 4.42 8.83 -9.41
N THR A 153 5.34 9.07 -8.46
CA THR A 153 5.31 8.43 -7.14
C THR A 153 5.65 9.42 -6.03
N TYR A 154 4.88 9.39 -4.96
CA TYR A 154 5.21 10.00 -3.68
C TYR A 154 5.55 8.92 -2.66
N ASP A 155 6.69 9.05 -2.01
CA ASP A 155 7.01 8.27 -0.83
C ASP A 155 6.72 9.09 0.42
N LEU A 156 5.96 8.49 1.34
CA LEU A 156 5.85 8.98 2.71
C LEU A 156 6.94 8.30 3.52
N GLU A 157 7.80 9.11 4.13
CA GLU A 157 8.87 8.61 4.98
C GLU A 157 8.66 9.05 6.42
N VAL A 158 8.64 8.11 7.35
CA VAL A 158 8.44 8.34 8.78
C VAL A 158 9.77 8.47 9.51
N TRP A 159 9.83 9.35 10.49
CA TRP A 159 11.02 9.52 11.34
C TRP A 159 11.22 8.31 12.25
N LEU A 160 12.44 7.75 12.25
CA LEU A 160 12.85 6.67 13.15
C LEU A 160 13.98 7.16 14.07
N PRO A 161 13.66 7.50 15.34
CA PRO A 161 14.64 8.00 16.32
C PRO A 161 15.89 7.14 16.47
N ALA A 162 15.77 5.81 16.51
CA ALA A 162 16.92 4.93 16.72
C ALA A 162 17.88 4.91 15.52
N GLN A 163 17.35 5.19 14.32
CA GLN A 163 18.13 5.26 13.08
C GLN A 163 18.55 6.69 12.72
N ASN A 164 18.04 7.71 13.44
CA ASN A 164 18.28 9.12 13.20
C ASN A 164 18.04 9.54 11.74
N CYS A 165 16.98 9.03 11.13
CA CYS A 165 16.62 9.33 9.74
C CYS A 165 15.16 9.01 9.43
N TYR A 166 14.70 9.49 8.27
CA TYR A 166 13.42 9.11 7.69
C TYR A 166 13.53 7.79 6.93
N ARG A 167 12.50 6.95 7.03
CA ARG A 167 12.36 5.67 6.30
C ARG A 167 10.99 5.59 5.65
N GLU A 168 10.95 5.10 4.41
CA GLU A 168 9.71 4.87 3.67
C GLU A 168 8.73 4.01 4.51
N ILE A 169 7.50 4.49 4.66
CA ILE A 169 6.37 3.78 5.31
C ILE A 169 5.19 3.58 4.34
N SER A 170 5.14 4.40 3.29
CA SER A 170 4.21 4.27 2.18
C SER A 170 4.85 4.75 0.90
N SER A 171 4.49 4.10 -0.20
CA SER A 171 4.70 4.58 -1.55
C SER A 171 3.34 4.67 -2.23
N CYS A 172 3.00 5.85 -2.75
CA CYS A 172 1.77 6.16 -3.48
C CYS A 172 2.14 6.43 -4.94
N SER A 173 1.58 5.67 -5.87
CA SER A 173 1.95 5.73 -7.28
C SER A 173 0.75 5.91 -8.20
N HIS A 174 0.92 6.77 -9.20
CA HIS A 174 0.02 6.93 -10.32
C HIS A 174 0.59 6.19 -11.53
N PHE A 175 -0.16 5.29 -12.15
CA PHE A 175 0.32 4.42 -13.24
C PHE A 175 -0.15 4.85 -14.63
N SER A 176 -0.94 5.94 -14.69
CA SER A 176 -1.66 6.33 -15.91
C SER A 176 -2.38 5.10 -16.48
N SER A 177 -2.32 4.88 -17.79
CA SER A 177 -2.97 3.76 -18.47
C SER A 177 -2.11 2.49 -18.53
N PHE A 178 -0.94 2.42 -17.87
CA PHE A 178 -0.01 1.29 -18.01
C PHE A 178 -0.67 -0.04 -17.62
N GLN A 179 -1.23 -0.10 -16.41
CA GLN A 179 -1.87 -1.32 -15.90
C GLN A 179 -3.21 -1.58 -16.61
N ALA A 180 -3.97 -0.52 -16.90
CA ALA A 180 -5.24 -0.61 -17.63
C ALA A 180 -5.07 -1.18 -19.05
N ARG A 181 -3.98 -0.85 -19.75
CA ARG A 181 -3.68 -1.41 -21.07
C ARG A 181 -3.38 -2.90 -21.02
N ARG A 182 -2.63 -3.35 -20.02
CA ARG A 182 -2.30 -4.78 -19.84
C ARG A 182 -3.51 -5.59 -19.39
N SER A 183 -4.29 -5.05 -18.45
CA SER A 183 -5.51 -5.68 -17.94
C SER A 183 -6.74 -5.52 -18.83
N LEU A 184 -6.66 -4.73 -19.92
CA LEU A 184 -7.79 -4.36 -20.77
C LEU A 184 -8.96 -3.70 -20.01
N SER A 185 -8.64 -2.94 -18.96
CA SER A 185 -9.61 -2.19 -18.15
C SER A 185 -9.95 -0.85 -18.81
N LYS A 186 -11.21 -0.68 -19.22
CA LYS A 186 -11.66 0.46 -20.03
C LYS A 186 -12.87 1.14 -19.40
N TYR A 187 -13.21 2.33 -19.89
CA TYR A 187 -14.50 2.97 -19.64
C TYR A 187 -15.12 3.48 -20.93
N ARG A 188 -16.45 3.60 -20.93
CA ARG A 188 -17.23 4.25 -21.98
C ARG A 188 -17.66 5.64 -21.51
N GLU A 189 -17.38 6.65 -22.31
CA GLU A 189 -17.81 8.04 -22.06
C GLU A 189 -19.34 8.14 -22.06
N LEU A 190 -19.91 9.04 -21.25
CA LEU A 190 -21.36 9.26 -21.16
C LEU A 190 -21.93 9.85 -22.46
N CYS A 191 -21.25 10.86 -22.99
CA CYS A 191 -21.72 11.66 -24.12
C CYS A 191 -21.18 11.15 -25.47
N SER A 192 -20.40 10.07 -25.48
CA SER A 192 -19.82 9.53 -26.70
C SER A 192 -19.73 8.00 -26.66
N LYS A 193 -19.71 7.35 -27.83
CA LYS A 193 -19.47 5.90 -27.91
C LYS A 193 -17.98 5.54 -27.80
N LYS A 194 -17.10 6.50 -27.50
CA LYS A 194 -15.67 6.24 -27.35
C LYS A 194 -15.42 5.40 -26.11
N VAL A 195 -14.42 4.54 -26.25
CA VAL A 195 -13.95 3.67 -25.18
C VAL A 195 -12.49 3.96 -24.97
N ASN A 196 -12.13 4.41 -23.76
CA ASN A 196 -10.77 4.76 -23.39
C ASN A 196 -10.26 3.83 -22.28
N PHE A 197 -8.94 3.79 -22.12
CA PHE A 197 -8.33 3.09 -20.99
C PHE A 197 -8.46 3.92 -19.72
N LEU A 198 -8.73 3.24 -18.62
CA LEU A 198 -8.75 3.85 -17.29
C LEU A 198 -7.33 4.22 -16.83
N HIS A 199 -7.26 5.08 -15.83
CA HIS A 199 -6.04 5.28 -15.05
C HIS A 199 -6.16 4.56 -13.70
N THR A 200 -5.05 4.01 -13.24
CA THR A 200 -4.94 3.30 -11.97
C THR A 200 -3.96 4.01 -11.04
N ILE A 201 -4.32 4.07 -9.76
CA ILE A 201 -3.53 4.65 -8.68
C ILE A 201 -3.55 3.65 -7.53
N ASN A 202 -2.41 3.49 -6.84
CA ASN A 202 -2.39 2.82 -5.55
C ASN A 202 -1.51 3.55 -4.56
N GLY A 203 -1.61 3.17 -3.30
CA GLY A 203 -0.65 3.55 -2.29
C GLY A 203 -0.85 2.81 -1.00
N SER A 204 0.20 2.73 -0.20
CA SER A 204 0.13 2.08 1.11
C SER A 204 -0.55 3.02 2.11
N GLY A 205 -1.55 2.53 2.85
CA GLY A 205 -2.25 3.31 3.87
C GLY A 205 -2.27 2.65 5.26
N LEU A 206 -1.25 1.97 5.77
CA LEU A 206 0.19 1.99 5.47
C LEU A 206 0.74 0.55 5.48
N ALA A 207 2.06 0.37 5.31
CA ALA A 207 2.72 -0.88 5.70
C ALA A 207 2.67 -1.04 7.23
N VAL A 208 1.91 -2.03 7.72
CA VAL A 208 1.61 -2.18 9.16
C VAL A 208 2.87 -2.50 9.95
N GLY A 209 3.73 -3.38 9.45
CA GLY A 209 5.01 -3.72 10.11
C GLY A 209 5.90 -2.50 10.34
N ARG A 210 6.07 -1.65 9.32
CA ARG A 210 6.86 -0.41 9.43
C ARG A 210 6.19 0.61 10.36
N THR A 211 4.85 0.66 10.37
CA THR A 211 4.08 1.50 11.30
C THR A 211 4.30 1.07 12.76
N ILE A 212 4.35 -0.24 13.02
CA ILE A 212 4.66 -0.76 14.37
C ILE A 212 6.05 -0.28 14.80
N ILE A 213 7.08 -0.39 13.94
CA ILE A 213 8.43 0.12 14.24
C ILE A 213 8.38 1.62 14.59
N ALA A 214 7.70 2.42 13.76
CA ALA A 214 7.59 3.86 14.00
C ALA A 214 6.91 4.19 15.34
N ILE A 215 5.84 3.47 15.71
CA ILE A 215 5.19 3.63 17.01
C ILE A 215 6.13 3.25 18.15
N LEU A 216 6.77 2.08 18.07
CA LEU A 216 7.68 1.60 19.11
C LEU A 216 8.82 2.59 19.35
N GLU A 217 9.43 3.13 18.30
CA GLU A 217 10.56 4.05 18.45
C GLU A 217 10.14 5.46 18.89
N ASN A 218 9.03 6.01 18.37
CA ASN A 218 8.61 7.39 18.67
C ASN A 218 7.84 7.51 19.99
N TYR A 219 7.25 6.43 20.49
CA TYR A 219 6.47 6.43 21.73
C TYR A 219 7.13 5.66 22.88
N GLN A 220 8.41 5.31 22.77
CA GLN A 220 9.14 4.68 23.87
C GLN A 220 9.32 5.63 25.07
N ASN A 221 9.24 5.08 26.26
CA ASN A 221 9.51 5.74 27.53
C ASN A 221 10.86 5.27 28.10
N SER A 222 11.41 5.99 29.08
CA SER A 222 12.73 5.70 29.66
C SER A 222 12.83 4.35 30.36
N ASP A 223 11.71 3.77 30.77
CA ASP A 223 11.63 2.45 31.42
C ASP A 223 11.46 1.29 30.42
N GLY A 224 11.50 1.57 29.11
CA GLY A 224 11.31 0.61 28.03
C GLY A 224 9.84 0.31 27.72
N SER A 225 8.87 0.90 28.43
CA SER A 225 7.47 0.84 28.03
C SER A 225 7.21 1.71 26.80
N VAL A 226 6.11 1.44 26.08
CA VAL A 226 5.69 2.22 24.92
C VAL A 226 4.30 2.79 25.18
N THR A 227 4.18 4.12 25.09
CA THR A 227 2.90 4.80 25.18
C THR A 227 2.05 4.50 23.95
N ILE A 228 0.84 3.97 24.13
CA ILE A 228 -0.05 3.66 23.00
C ILE A 228 -0.66 4.97 22.49
N PRO A 229 -0.52 5.28 21.17
CA PRO A 229 -1.17 6.44 20.55
C PRO A 229 -2.66 6.45 20.84
N GLU A 230 -3.21 7.62 21.16
CA GLU A 230 -4.60 7.74 21.61
C GLU A 230 -5.62 7.10 20.65
N LYS A 231 -5.40 7.27 19.34
CA LYS A 231 -6.27 6.72 18.29
C LYS A 231 -6.28 5.20 18.21
N LEU A 232 -5.30 4.51 18.81
CA LEU A 232 -5.24 3.05 18.84
C LEU A 232 -5.86 2.45 20.11
N ARG A 233 -6.06 3.24 21.17
CA ARG A 233 -6.49 2.71 22.48
C ARG A 233 -7.82 1.97 22.41
N ASN A 234 -8.77 2.47 21.62
CA ASN A 234 -10.07 1.79 21.43
C ASN A 234 -9.94 0.41 20.76
N TYR A 235 -8.96 0.25 19.87
CA TYR A 235 -8.65 -1.04 19.24
C TYR A 235 -7.83 -1.97 20.15
N MET A 236 -7.28 -1.44 21.25
CA MET A 236 -6.47 -2.15 22.23
C MET A 236 -7.19 -2.27 23.59
N GLY A 237 -8.52 -2.29 23.61
CA GLY A 237 -9.31 -2.47 24.84
C GLY A 237 -9.11 -1.37 25.89
N GLY A 238 -8.75 -0.16 25.48
CA GLY A 238 -8.48 0.98 26.36
C GLY A 238 -7.07 1.00 26.97
N GLN A 239 -6.19 0.05 26.60
CA GLN A 239 -4.81 0.00 27.08
C GLN A 239 -4.05 1.28 26.70
N LYS A 240 -3.27 1.81 27.64
CA LYS A 240 -2.52 3.07 27.47
C LYS A 240 -1.01 2.86 27.28
N LEU A 241 -0.48 1.74 27.74
CA LEU A 241 0.95 1.42 27.76
C LEU A 241 1.17 -0.04 27.36
N ILE A 242 2.20 -0.29 26.57
CA ILE A 242 2.79 -1.63 26.37
C ILE A 242 4.01 -1.69 27.28
N THR A 243 4.10 -2.67 28.17
CA THR A 243 5.22 -2.83 29.09
C THR A 243 6.16 -3.94 28.62
N PRO A 244 7.47 -3.85 28.89
CA PRO A 244 8.39 -4.95 28.65
C PRO A 244 7.91 -6.21 29.37
N LEU A 245 8.12 -7.36 28.74
CA LEU A 245 7.90 -8.65 29.41
C LEU A 245 8.95 -8.79 30.52
N THR A 246 8.48 -9.05 31.74
CA THR A 246 9.33 -9.34 32.90
C THR A 246 9.74 -10.80 32.98
N GLU A 247 9.05 -11.67 32.23
CA GLU A 247 9.28 -13.10 32.18
C GLU A 247 9.46 -13.53 30.72
N THR A 248 10.30 -14.53 30.48
CA THR A 248 10.46 -15.12 29.16
C THR A 248 9.23 -15.96 28.83
N VAL A 249 8.47 -15.55 27.81
CA VAL A 249 7.21 -16.21 27.40
C VAL A 249 7.44 -17.32 26.35
N PHE A 250 8.64 -17.42 25.78
CA PHE A 250 9.03 -18.40 24.75
C PHE A 250 10.44 -18.96 24.96
#